data_AF-A0AAV8ZR14-F1
#
_entry.id   AF-A0AAV8ZR14-F1
#
_cell.length_a   1.000
_cell.length_b   1.000
_cell.length_c   1.000
_cell.angle_alpha   90.00
_cell.angle_beta   90.00
_cell.angle_gamma   90.00
#
_symmetry.space_group_name_H-M   'P 1'
#
loop_
_entity.id
_entity.type
_entity.pdbx_description
1 polymer ?
#
loop_
_entity_poly.entity_id
_entity_poly.type
_entity_poly.pdbx_seq_one_letter_code
_entity_poly.pdbx_strand_id
1 'polypeptide(L)'
;MSPEVVFTVLYFLLSVCILYPPTEFLTAGLTIQELFSNFLGAEQESFTTYHIRKSCLNLFVYSLLPLGYILSLCFLGYVEEVTFLFTSYTLFWKVFATTSIIIPLLSLYQIRNWCISNFEQHPIAINLTKFCNNNVNWRSVANDIDIEFRRVDKICIQTSPIIKVVATENWILKVTPLTIFAIHQSDASLVVKEAKTYQISYHNTSESQYLNIEVKSNRQRVDPFIIRINATDFKDLKDRISRSIEILPNVKFHKSVLEQFVDVFKETILNNPPYDTNESIIACGLSPHFSWSVYLEETQL
;
A
#
# COMPACT_ATOMS: atom_id res chain seq x y z
N MET A 1 25.86 10.75 27.53
CA MET A 1 24.90 9.63 27.56
C MET A 1 25.67 8.37 27.90
N SER A 2 25.14 7.48 28.74
CA SER A 2 25.83 6.22 29.05
C SER A 2 25.82 5.32 27.81
N PRO A 3 26.84 4.46 27.64
CA PRO A 3 26.97 3.61 26.45
C PRO A 3 25.79 2.65 26.30
N GLU A 4 25.18 2.19 27.41
CA GLU A 4 24.00 1.32 27.36
C GLU A 4 22.81 2.07 26.75
N VAL A 5 22.55 3.31 27.17
CA VAL A 5 21.44 4.12 26.66
C VAL A 5 21.61 4.40 25.16
N VAL A 6 22.84 4.69 24.71
CA VAL A 6 23.12 4.89 23.28
C VAL A 6 22.84 3.61 22.50
N PHE A 7 23.29 2.45 23.01
CA PHE A 7 23.03 1.17 22.39
C PHE A 7 21.53 0.87 22.29
N THR A 8 20.76 1.08 23.36
CA THR A 8 19.31 0.85 23.39
C THR A 8 18.57 1.75 22.39
N VAL A 9 18.93 3.03 22.30
CA VAL A 9 18.35 3.96 21.32
C VAL A 9 18.66 3.52 19.89
N LEU A 10 19.91 3.14 19.61
CA LEU A 10 20.31 2.66 18.29
C LEU A 10 19.58 1.37 17.91
N TYR A 11 19.48 0.41 18.83
CA TYR A 11 18.77 -0.85 18.60
C TYR A 11 17.27 -0.61 18.35
N PHE A 12 16.66 0.30 19.10
CA PHE A 12 15.28 0.69 18.90
C PHE A 12 15.06 1.30 17.51
N LEU A 13 15.92 2.26 17.11
CA LEU A 13 15.87 2.85 15.76
C LEU A 13 16.04 1.79 14.67
N LEU A 14 16.99 0.86 14.83
CA LEU A 14 17.18 -0.25 13.91
C LEU A 14 15.92 -1.13 13.82
N SER A 15 15.29 -1.44 14.95
CA SER A 15 14.07 -2.25 15.00
C SER A 15 12.91 -1.56 14.27
N VAL A 16 12.76 -0.24 14.43
CA VAL A 16 11.78 0.55 13.67
C VAL A 16 12.08 0.52 12.18
N CYS A 17 13.35 0.63 11.78
CA CYS A 17 13.76 0.51 10.38
C CYS A 17 13.48 -0.88 9.80
N ILE A 18 13.58 -1.95 10.59
CA ILE A 18 13.24 -3.31 10.12
C ILE A 18 11.72 -3.47 9.96
N LEU A 19 10.92 -2.93 10.89
CA LEU A 19 9.45 -3.00 10.85
C LEU A 19 8.84 -2.11 9.77
N TYR A 20 9.41 -0.92 9.58
CA TYR A 20 8.96 0.10 8.63
C TYR A 20 10.21 0.64 7.92
N PRO A 21 10.68 -0.05 6.87
CA PRO A 21 11.91 0.34 6.18
C PRO A 21 11.74 1.72 5.54
N PRO A 22 12.62 2.68 5.86
CA PRO A 22 12.62 3.95 5.16
C PRO A 22 13.15 3.76 3.74
N THR A 23 12.98 4.77 2.90
CA THR A 23 13.35 4.70 1.46
C THR A 23 14.81 4.34 1.24
N GLU A 24 15.71 4.76 2.14
CA GLU A 24 17.14 4.47 2.06
C GLU A 24 17.42 2.98 2.26
N PHE A 25 16.68 2.31 3.16
CA PHE A 25 16.81 0.86 3.36
C PHE A 25 16.24 0.07 2.20
N LEU A 26 15.15 0.58 1.58
CA LEU A 26 14.59 0.00 0.36
C LEU A 26 15.62 0.09 -0.78
N THR A 27 16.23 1.26 -1.00
CA THR A 27 17.22 1.48 -2.06
C THR A 27 18.54 0.74 -1.80
N ALA A 28 18.96 0.62 -0.54
CA ALA A 28 20.16 -0.13 -0.16
C ALA A 28 19.99 -1.66 -0.22
N GLY A 29 18.77 -2.16 -0.47
CA GLY A 29 18.48 -3.60 -0.45
C GLY A 29 18.55 -4.23 0.93
N LEU A 30 18.54 -3.44 2.01
CA LEU A 30 18.54 -3.92 3.40
C LEU A 30 17.15 -4.29 3.88
N THR A 31 16.34 -4.87 2.99
CA THR A 31 14.99 -5.32 3.33
C THR A 31 14.99 -6.81 3.62
N ILE A 32 14.04 -7.23 4.45
CA ILE A 32 13.80 -8.65 4.75
C ILE A 32 13.61 -9.47 3.45
N GLN A 33 13.06 -8.85 2.41
CA GLN A 33 12.76 -9.50 1.13
C GLN A 33 14.04 -9.84 0.35
N GLU A 34 14.99 -8.90 0.32
CA GLU A 34 16.26 -9.06 -0.39
C GLU A 34 17.21 -10.00 0.35
N LEU A 35 17.28 -9.89 1.68
CA LEU A 35 18.12 -10.76 2.53
C LEU A 35 17.74 -12.24 2.41
N PHE A 36 16.46 -12.52 2.20
CA PHE A 36 15.92 -13.87 2.05
C PHE A 36 15.38 -14.15 0.64
N SER A 37 15.90 -13.44 -0.37
CA SER A 37 15.47 -13.56 -1.77
C SER A 37 15.51 -15.02 -2.28
N ASN A 38 16.56 -15.77 -1.95
CA ASN A 38 16.69 -17.19 -2.29
C ASN A 38 15.58 -18.08 -1.70
N PHE A 39 15.07 -17.75 -0.51
CA PHE A 39 14.00 -18.51 0.15
C PHE A 39 12.61 -18.09 -0.36
N LEU A 40 12.41 -16.79 -0.57
CA LEU A 40 11.14 -16.24 -1.05
C LEU A 40 10.88 -16.61 -2.52
N GLY A 41 11.91 -16.63 -3.35
CA GLY A 41 11.78 -16.77 -4.81
C GLY A 41 11.30 -15.48 -5.46
N ALA A 42 10.85 -15.57 -6.72
CA ALA A 42 10.37 -14.42 -7.47
C ALA A 42 8.86 -14.19 -7.26
N GLU A 43 8.48 -12.95 -6.91
CA GLU A 43 7.06 -12.54 -6.79
C GLU A 43 6.27 -12.78 -8.08
N GLN A 44 6.93 -12.63 -9.24
CA GLN A 44 6.33 -12.81 -10.56
C GLN A 44 6.03 -14.28 -10.90
N GLU A 45 6.77 -15.23 -10.33
CA GLU A 45 6.53 -16.66 -10.61
C GLU A 45 5.31 -17.18 -9.85
N SER A 46 5.28 -17.00 -8.53
CA SER A 46 4.18 -17.48 -7.69
C SER A 46 3.84 -16.46 -6.63
N PHE A 47 2.98 -15.50 -6.99
CA PHE A 47 2.61 -14.38 -6.14
C PHE A 47 2.07 -14.83 -4.78
N THR A 48 1.09 -15.74 -4.76
CA THR A 48 0.43 -16.17 -3.53
C THR A 48 1.40 -16.91 -2.60
N THR A 49 2.17 -17.85 -3.15
CA THR A 49 3.16 -18.63 -2.40
C THR A 49 4.29 -17.74 -1.86
N TYR A 50 4.77 -16.79 -2.67
CA TYR A 50 5.77 -15.80 -2.27
C TYR A 50 5.29 -15.02 -1.04
N HIS A 51 4.06 -14.52 -1.05
CA HIS A 51 3.53 -13.73 0.06
C HIS A 51 3.19 -14.57 1.31
N ILE A 52 2.84 -15.85 1.17
CA ILE A 52 2.71 -16.78 2.31
C ILE A 52 4.08 -16.98 2.97
N ARG A 53 5.14 -17.26 2.19
CA ARG A 53 6.51 -17.41 2.71
C ARG A 53 7.01 -16.12 3.36
N LYS A 54 6.79 -14.99 2.69
CA LYS A 54 7.13 -13.66 3.20
C LYS A 54 6.41 -13.34 4.51
N SER A 55 5.13 -13.67 4.65
CA SER A 55 4.38 -13.49 5.89
C SER A 55 4.96 -14.33 7.04
N CYS A 56 5.23 -15.61 6.80
CA CYS A 56 5.87 -16.48 7.80
C CYS A 56 7.23 -15.93 8.22
N LEU A 57 8.02 -15.45 7.27
CA LEU A 57 9.35 -14.91 7.54
C LEU A 57 9.27 -13.58 8.30
N ASN A 58 8.39 -12.66 7.90
CA ASN A 58 8.15 -11.41 8.62
C ASN A 58 7.69 -11.68 10.06
N LEU A 59 6.75 -12.62 10.24
CA LEU A 59 6.27 -13.00 11.58
C LEU A 59 7.42 -13.49 12.47
N PHE A 60 8.33 -14.30 11.93
CA PHE A 60 9.49 -14.81 12.65
C PHE A 60 10.56 -13.74 12.92
N VAL A 61 10.85 -12.88 11.94
CA VAL A 61 11.83 -11.79 12.13
C VAL A 61 11.33 -10.78 13.15
N TYR A 62 10.06 -10.38 13.07
CA TYR A 62 9.46 -9.44 14.01
C TYR A 62 9.35 -10.02 15.42
N SER A 63 9.07 -11.32 15.54
CA SER A 63 9.05 -12.00 16.84
C SER A 63 10.44 -12.06 17.47
N LEU A 64 11.50 -12.11 16.67
CA LEU A 64 12.89 -12.16 17.12
C LEU A 64 13.45 -10.80 17.57
N LEU A 65 12.85 -9.67 17.20
CA LEU A 65 13.38 -8.33 17.52
C LEU A 65 13.59 -8.10 19.03
N PRO A 66 12.65 -8.44 19.94
CA PRO A 66 12.90 -8.29 21.38
C PRO A 66 14.00 -9.24 21.88
N LEU A 67 14.07 -10.46 21.35
CA LEU A 67 15.08 -11.44 21.75
C LEU A 67 16.47 -11.00 21.29
N GLY A 68 16.56 -10.47 20.08
CA GLY A 68 17.77 -9.90 19.52
C GLY A 68 18.35 -8.78 20.39
N TYR A 69 17.49 -7.99 21.07
CA TYR A 69 17.95 -6.95 22.00
C TYR A 69 18.67 -7.57 23.20
N ILE A 70 18.06 -8.56 23.86
CA ILE A 70 18.63 -9.25 25.02
C ILE A 70 19.93 -9.98 24.63
N LEU A 71 19.94 -10.66 23.48
CA LEU A 71 21.12 -11.33 22.96
C LEU A 71 22.25 -10.36 22.64
N SER A 72 21.93 -9.19 22.07
CA SER A 72 22.93 -8.17 21.75
C SER A 72 23.52 -7.52 23.01
N LEU A 73 22.70 -7.28 24.04
CA LEU A 73 23.21 -6.84 25.35
C LEU A 73 24.15 -7.87 25.98
N CYS A 74 23.80 -9.15 25.89
CA CYS A 74 24.64 -10.24 26.36
C CYS A 74 25.98 -10.30 25.59
N PHE A 75 25.92 -10.20 24.26
CA PHE A 75 27.11 -10.25 23.39
C PHE A 75 28.07 -9.08 23.62
N LEU A 76 27.55 -7.89 23.92
CA LEU A 76 28.34 -6.69 24.21
C LEU A 76 28.88 -6.64 25.65
N GLY A 77 28.57 -7.63 26.48
CA GLY A 77 29.09 -7.74 27.85
C GLY A 77 28.29 -6.94 28.90
N TYR A 78 27.10 -6.43 28.57
CA TYR A 78 26.22 -5.72 29.52
C TYR A 78 25.43 -6.71 30.41
N VAL A 79 26.14 -7.60 31.11
CA VAL A 79 25.56 -8.70 31.89
C VAL A 79 24.73 -8.19 33.09
N GLU A 80 25.10 -7.04 33.68
CA GLU A 80 24.35 -6.43 34.78
C GLU A 80 22.95 -5.99 34.33
N GLU A 81 22.85 -5.36 33.16
CA GLU A 81 21.57 -4.95 32.56
C GLU A 81 20.69 -6.16 32.22
N VAL A 82 21.28 -7.21 31.64
CA VAL A 82 20.56 -8.46 31.37
C VAL A 82 20.05 -9.08 32.68
N THR A 83 20.89 -9.15 33.70
CA THR A 83 20.50 -9.69 35.01
C THR A 83 19.40 -8.84 35.65
N PHE A 84 19.46 -7.52 35.49
CA PHE A 84 18.40 -6.61 35.92
C PHE A 84 17.07 -6.92 35.22
N LEU A 85 17.06 -7.18 33.90
CA LEU A 85 15.82 -7.52 33.19
C LEU A 85 15.10 -8.76 33.77
N PHE A 86 15.85 -9.77 34.21
CA PHE A 86 15.26 -11.00 34.78
C PHE A 86 14.97 -10.91 36.29
N THR A 87 15.83 -10.23 37.05
CA THR A 87 15.78 -10.22 38.53
C THR A 87 15.08 -8.98 39.10
N SER A 88 14.83 -7.94 38.31
CA SER A 88 14.24 -6.67 38.79
C SER A 88 12.92 -6.85 39.55
N TYR A 89 12.71 -5.97 40.54
CA TYR A 89 11.48 -5.92 41.33
C TYR A 89 10.26 -5.52 40.49
N THR A 90 10.46 -4.74 39.45
CA THR A 90 9.35 -4.26 38.61
C THR A 90 8.84 -5.38 37.71
N LEU A 91 7.53 -5.64 37.75
CA LEU A 91 6.87 -6.64 36.91
C LEU A 91 7.12 -6.41 35.41
N PHE A 92 7.23 -5.15 34.99
CA PHE A 92 7.39 -4.76 33.59
C PHE A 92 8.60 -5.42 32.91
N TRP A 93 9.79 -5.34 33.51
CA TRP A 93 11.01 -5.92 32.93
C TRP A 93 10.96 -7.45 32.86
N LYS A 94 10.37 -8.09 33.88
CA LYS A 94 10.12 -9.54 33.89
C LYS A 94 9.16 -9.97 32.79
N VAL A 95 8.07 -9.23 32.59
CA VAL A 95 7.12 -9.50 31.50
C VAL A 95 7.78 -9.31 30.15
N PHE A 96 8.59 -8.27 29.98
CA PHE A 96 9.34 -8.04 28.75
C PHE A 96 10.30 -9.19 28.45
N ALA A 97 11.14 -9.58 29.41
CA ALA A 97 12.12 -10.65 29.24
C ALA A 97 11.47 -12.01 28.94
N THR A 98 10.40 -12.36 29.67
CA THR A 98 9.66 -13.61 29.43
C THR A 98 8.95 -13.61 28.08
N THR A 99 8.30 -12.51 27.73
CA THR A 99 7.58 -12.33 26.46
C THR A 99 8.54 -12.37 25.27
N SER A 100 9.75 -11.81 25.44
CA SER A 100 10.82 -11.85 24.45
C SER A 100 11.26 -13.26 24.07
N ILE A 101 11.13 -14.25 24.97
CA ILE A 101 11.46 -15.65 24.70
C ILE A 101 10.22 -16.40 24.17
N ILE A 102 9.04 -16.11 24.73
CA ILE A 102 7.79 -16.80 24.38
C ILE A 102 7.32 -16.43 22.97
N ILE A 103 7.40 -15.15 22.55
CA ILE A 103 6.91 -14.69 21.24
C ILE A 103 7.59 -15.41 20.06
N PRO A 104 8.93 -15.54 20.00
CA PRO A 104 9.60 -16.35 18.99
C PRO A 104 9.12 -17.80 18.96
N LEU A 105 8.99 -18.44 20.13
CA LEU A 105 8.53 -19.83 20.24
C LEU A 105 7.10 -19.99 19.72
N LEU A 106 6.19 -19.07 20.07
CA LEU A 106 4.83 -19.05 19.55
C LEU A 106 4.78 -18.83 18.05
N SER A 107 5.63 -17.94 17.50
CA SER A 107 5.70 -17.71 16.07
C SER A 107 6.15 -18.96 15.31
N LEU A 108 7.17 -19.67 15.81
CA LEU A 108 7.63 -20.94 15.24
C LEU A 108 6.56 -22.03 15.34
N TYR A 109 5.86 -22.11 16.48
CA TYR A 109 4.75 -23.03 16.65
C TYR A 109 3.64 -22.77 15.62
N GLN A 110 3.26 -21.50 15.41
CA GLN A 110 2.24 -21.13 14.42
C GLN A 110 2.68 -21.43 12.98
N ILE A 111 3.93 -21.10 12.62
CA ILE A 111 4.48 -21.42 11.29
C ILE A 111 4.48 -22.93 11.07
N ARG A 112 4.89 -23.71 12.07
CA ARG A 112 4.86 -25.17 11.99
C ARG A 112 3.44 -25.70 11.81
N ASN A 113 2.46 -25.16 12.54
CA ASN A 113 1.06 -25.53 12.40
C ASN A 113 0.54 -25.23 10.97
N TRP A 114 0.91 -24.09 10.40
CA TRP A 114 0.59 -23.76 9.01
C TRP A 114 1.25 -24.72 8.01
N CYS A 115 2.51 -25.10 8.23
CA CYS A 115 3.19 -26.06 7.37
C CYS A 115 2.52 -27.45 7.41
N ILE A 116 2.14 -27.93 8.60
CA ILE A 116 1.46 -29.24 8.75
C ILE A 116 0.11 -29.25 8.04
N SER A 117 -0.62 -28.13 8.08
CA SER A 117 -1.93 -27.98 7.42
C SER A 117 -1.83 -27.57 5.94
N ASN A 118 -0.66 -27.70 5.30
CA ASN A 118 -0.43 -27.26 3.91
C ASN A 118 -0.93 -25.82 3.64
N PHE A 119 -0.73 -24.95 4.62
CA PHE A 119 -1.13 -23.54 4.66
C PHE A 119 -2.63 -23.25 4.61
N GLU A 120 -3.51 -24.22 4.81
CA GLU A 120 -4.97 -24.01 4.79
C GLU A 120 -5.46 -23.07 5.89
N GLN A 121 -4.82 -23.12 7.06
CA GLN A 121 -5.12 -22.24 8.19
C GLN A 121 -4.38 -20.89 8.12
N HIS A 122 -3.60 -20.64 7.07
CA HIS A 122 -2.90 -19.37 6.92
C HIS A 122 -3.92 -18.26 6.60
N PRO A 123 -3.79 -17.04 7.17
CA PRO A 123 -4.74 -15.96 6.94
C PRO A 123 -4.98 -15.63 5.45
N ILE A 124 -3.94 -15.71 4.61
CA ILE A 124 -4.07 -15.53 3.16
C ILE A 124 -4.96 -16.62 2.55
N ALA A 125 -4.74 -17.89 2.91
CA ALA A 125 -5.55 -18.99 2.41
C ALA A 125 -7.01 -18.85 2.87
N ILE A 126 -7.25 -18.49 4.14
CA ILE A 126 -8.58 -18.21 4.67
C ILE A 126 -9.28 -17.05 3.93
N ASN A 127 -8.53 -16.02 3.54
CA ASN A 127 -9.10 -14.94 2.73
C ASN A 127 -9.48 -15.41 1.32
N LEU A 128 -8.69 -16.31 0.72
CA LEU A 128 -8.97 -16.88 -0.59
C LEU A 128 -10.10 -17.91 -0.56
N THR A 129 -10.27 -18.69 0.52
CA THR A 129 -11.38 -19.66 0.66
C THR A 129 -12.74 -18.98 0.62
N LYS A 130 -12.83 -17.69 0.99
CA LYS A 130 -14.08 -16.90 0.88
C LYS A 130 -14.56 -16.75 -0.57
N PHE A 131 -13.67 -16.93 -1.55
CA PHE A 131 -13.97 -16.87 -2.98
C PHE A 131 -14.17 -18.25 -3.63
N CYS A 132 -13.91 -19.32 -2.89
CA CYS A 132 -14.16 -20.68 -3.34
C CYS A 132 -15.65 -20.97 -3.46
N ASN A 133 -16.07 -21.49 -4.62
CA ASN A 133 -17.36 -22.15 -4.78
C ASN A 133 -17.27 -23.58 -4.23
N ASN A 134 -18.42 -24.23 -4.00
CA ASN A 134 -18.53 -25.52 -3.27
C ASN A 134 -17.56 -26.65 -3.71
N ASN A 135 -17.00 -26.59 -4.94
CA ASN A 135 -16.11 -27.62 -5.49
C ASN A 135 -14.68 -27.13 -5.78
N VAL A 136 -14.33 -25.89 -5.41
CA VAL A 136 -13.05 -25.27 -5.77
C VAL A 136 -12.18 -25.09 -4.53
N ASN A 137 -10.93 -25.56 -4.59
CA ASN A 137 -9.96 -25.35 -3.52
C ASN A 137 -9.38 -23.93 -3.57
N TRP A 138 -8.95 -23.40 -2.44
CA TRP A 138 -8.30 -22.07 -2.37
C TRP A 138 -7.03 -21.99 -3.22
N ARG A 139 -6.36 -23.12 -3.43
CA ARG A 139 -5.17 -23.24 -4.29
C ARG A 139 -5.50 -22.96 -5.76
N SER A 140 -6.70 -23.29 -6.22
CA SER A 140 -7.15 -22.97 -7.58
C SER A 140 -7.31 -21.45 -7.73
N VAL A 141 -7.97 -20.81 -6.76
CA VAL A 141 -8.10 -19.33 -6.71
C VAL A 141 -6.73 -18.66 -6.64
N ALA A 142 -5.81 -19.19 -5.84
CA ALA A 142 -4.43 -18.73 -5.76
C ALA A 142 -3.71 -18.85 -7.11
N ASN A 143 -3.89 -19.96 -7.83
CA ASN A 143 -3.30 -20.16 -9.15
C ASN A 143 -3.90 -19.21 -10.19
N ASP A 144 -5.20 -18.92 -10.13
CA ASP A 144 -5.85 -17.94 -10.99
C ASP A 144 -5.25 -16.54 -10.77
N ILE A 145 -5.07 -16.14 -9.50
CA ILE A 145 -4.40 -14.89 -9.13
C ILE A 145 -2.94 -14.88 -9.62
N ASP A 146 -2.21 -15.98 -9.47
CA ASP A 146 -0.81 -16.08 -9.90
C ASP A 146 -0.68 -15.95 -11.44
N ILE A 147 -1.58 -16.58 -12.21
CA ILE A 147 -1.63 -16.46 -13.67
C ILE A 147 -1.94 -15.01 -14.07
N GLU A 148 -2.88 -14.37 -13.40
CA GLU A 148 -3.28 -12.99 -13.69
C GLU A 148 -2.20 -11.98 -13.29
N PHE A 149 -1.53 -12.21 -12.16
CA PHE A 149 -0.40 -11.41 -11.70
C PHE A 149 0.78 -11.50 -12.66
N ARG A 150 0.96 -12.61 -13.39
CA ARG A 150 2.02 -12.73 -14.39
C ARG A 150 1.84 -11.82 -15.60
N ARG A 151 0.62 -11.32 -15.85
CA ARG A 151 0.35 -10.45 -17.00
C ARG A 151 1.03 -9.08 -16.83
N VAL A 152 1.28 -8.43 -17.97
CA VAL A 152 2.03 -7.15 -18.03
C VAL A 152 1.14 -5.97 -17.66
N ASP A 153 -0.16 -6.10 -17.86
CA ASP A 153 -1.19 -5.06 -17.69
C ASP A 153 -1.64 -4.85 -16.24
N LYS A 154 -0.90 -5.37 -15.25
CA LYS A 154 -1.17 -5.14 -13.83
C LYS A 154 -0.71 -3.75 -13.39
N ILE A 155 -1.47 -3.16 -12.48
CA ILE A 155 -1.07 -1.93 -11.78
C ILE A 155 -0.61 -2.29 -10.38
N CYS A 156 0.60 -1.83 -10.02
CA CYS A 156 1.18 -2.00 -8.69
C CYS A 156 1.47 -0.62 -8.09
N ILE A 157 0.63 -0.17 -7.17
CA ILE A 157 0.78 1.11 -6.48
C ILE A 157 1.32 0.85 -5.08
N GLN A 158 2.47 1.45 -4.76
CA GLN A 158 3.03 1.37 -3.42
C GLN A 158 2.52 2.52 -2.55
N THR A 159 1.53 2.22 -1.70
CA THR A 159 0.95 3.19 -0.76
C THR A 159 1.88 3.54 0.38
N SER A 160 2.66 2.57 0.84
CA SER A 160 3.57 2.70 1.99
C SER A 160 4.73 1.72 1.81
N PRO A 161 5.84 1.86 2.55
CA PRO A 161 6.95 0.92 2.50
C PRO A 161 6.54 -0.54 2.73
N ILE A 162 5.47 -0.75 3.51
CA ILE A 162 4.96 -2.06 3.91
C ILE A 162 3.65 -2.48 3.23
N ILE A 163 2.94 -1.56 2.56
CA ILE A 163 1.63 -1.84 1.94
C ILE A 163 1.72 -1.56 0.44
N LYS A 164 1.37 -2.58 -0.35
CA LYS A 164 1.31 -2.54 -1.80
C LYS A 164 -0.11 -2.87 -2.25
N VAL A 165 -0.62 -2.11 -3.20
CA VAL A 165 -1.92 -2.32 -3.82
C VAL A 165 -1.67 -2.85 -5.22
N VAL A 166 -2.29 -3.96 -5.55
CA VAL A 166 -2.19 -4.56 -6.87
C VAL A 166 -3.60 -4.67 -7.45
N ALA A 167 -3.82 -4.04 -8.59
CA ALA A 167 -5.03 -4.18 -9.38
C ALA A 167 -4.71 -4.95 -10.65
N THR A 168 -5.33 -6.12 -10.80
CA THR A 168 -5.27 -6.94 -12.01
C THR A 168 -6.56 -6.74 -12.82
N GLU A 169 -6.92 -7.62 -13.76
CA GLU A 169 -8.16 -7.51 -14.54
C GLU A 169 -9.40 -7.83 -13.69
N ASN A 170 -9.32 -8.88 -12.87
CA ASN A 170 -10.41 -9.42 -12.08
C ASN A 170 -10.19 -9.29 -10.58
N TRP A 171 -8.98 -8.98 -10.11
CA TRP A 171 -8.69 -8.90 -8.68
C TRP A 171 -8.20 -7.52 -8.26
N ILE A 172 -8.60 -7.14 -7.05
CA ILE A 172 -8.05 -6.01 -6.31
C ILE A 172 -7.44 -6.59 -5.04
N LEU A 173 -6.12 -6.44 -4.92
CA LEU A 173 -5.33 -7.02 -3.85
C LEU A 173 -4.68 -5.91 -3.03
N LYS A 174 -4.88 -5.96 -1.72
CA LYS A 174 -4.13 -5.17 -0.75
C LYS A 174 -3.16 -6.10 -0.03
N VAL A 175 -1.89 -5.96 -0.37
CA VAL A 175 -0.78 -6.70 0.21
C VAL A 175 -0.32 -5.97 1.47
N THR A 176 -0.37 -6.66 2.61
CA THR A 176 0.21 -6.20 3.88
C THR A 176 1.33 -7.15 4.31
N PRO A 177 2.16 -6.81 5.31
CA PRO A 177 3.30 -7.64 5.69
C PRO A 177 2.97 -9.06 6.15
N LEU A 178 1.76 -9.27 6.70
CA LEU A 178 1.34 -10.54 7.29
C LEU A 178 0.17 -11.18 6.55
N THR A 179 -0.66 -10.40 5.85
CA THR A 179 -1.84 -10.91 5.16
C THR A 179 -2.07 -10.20 3.82
N ILE A 180 -2.84 -10.85 2.95
CA ILE A 180 -3.34 -10.26 1.71
C ILE A 180 -4.86 -10.20 1.82
N PHE A 181 -5.42 -9.03 1.55
CA PHE A 181 -6.85 -8.89 1.33
C PHE A 181 -7.09 -8.91 -0.17
N ALA A 182 -7.94 -9.81 -0.63
CA ALA A 182 -8.31 -9.96 -2.02
C ALA A 182 -9.81 -9.73 -2.16
N ILE A 183 -10.21 -8.99 -3.19
CA ILE A 183 -11.61 -8.85 -3.62
C ILE A 183 -11.65 -9.04 -5.13
N HIS A 184 -12.60 -9.86 -5.59
CA HIS A 184 -12.90 -10.02 -7.01
C HIS A 184 -13.69 -8.81 -7.53
N GLN A 185 -13.28 -8.23 -8.66
CA GLN A 185 -13.82 -7.00 -9.24
C GLN A 185 -15.30 -7.13 -9.63
N SER A 186 -15.76 -8.31 -10.03
CA SER A 186 -17.20 -8.52 -10.30
C SER A 186 -18.07 -8.21 -9.09
N ASP A 187 -17.54 -8.47 -7.88
CA ASP A 187 -18.27 -8.39 -6.62
C ASP A 187 -17.82 -7.16 -5.80
N ALA A 188 -16.96 -6.31 -6.37
CA ALA A 188 -16.39 -5.14 -5.72
C ALA A 188 -17.31 -3.92 -5.87
N SER A 189 -17.52 -3.20 -4.76
CA SER A 189 -17.99 -1.82 -4.78
C SER A 189 -16.90 -0.92 -4.17
N LEU A 190 -16.50 0.10 -4.92
CA LEU A 190 -15.45 1.03 -4.53
C LEU A 190 -16.06 2.39 -4.23
N VAL A 191 -15.81 2.90 -3.03
CA VAL A 191 -16.33 4.19 -2.58
C VAL A 191 -15.17 5.05 -2.05
N VAL A 192 -14.97 6.24 -2.62
CA VAL A 192 -14.00 7.21 -2.10
C VAL A 192 -14.60 7.87 -0.86
N LYS A 193 -14.04 7.57 0.32
CA LYS A 193 -14.53 8.09 1.60
C LYS A 193 -14.02 9.47 1.94
N GLU A 194 -12.74 9.70 1.68
CA GLU A 194 -12.03 10.86 2.19
C GLU A 194 -10.84 11.19 1.28
N ALA A 195 -10.56 12.47 1.10
CA ALA A 195 -9.33 12.97 0.50
C ALA A 195 -8.57 13.82 1.53
N LYS A 196 -7.33 13.44 1.82
CA LYS A 196 -6.43 14.17 2.73
C LYS A 196 -5.30 14.78 1.95
N THR A 197 -5.18 16.10 2.01
CA THR A 197 -4.04 16.82 1.45
C THR A 197 -2.96 17.00 2.50
N TYR A 198 -1.73 16.68 2.14
CA TYR A 198 -0.56 16.92 2.97
C TYR A 198 0.36 17.90 2.26
N GLN A 199 0.60 19.04 2.90
CA GLN A 199 1.70 19.93 2.54
C GLN A 199 2.97 19.38 3.17
N ILE A 200 3.83 18.77 2.36
CA ILE A 200 5.20 18.47 2.78
C ILE A 200 5.92 19.82 2.88
N SER A 201 6.56 20.06 4.02
CA SER A 201 7.14 21.33 4.49
C SER A 201 7.83 22.25 3.45
N TYR A 202 7.79 23.56 3.75
CA TYR A 202 8.38 24.81 3.20
C TYR A 202 9.34 24.82 1.98
N HIS A 203 10.03 23.73 1.64
CA HIS A 203 11.02 23.69 0.55
C HIS A 203 10.65 22.79 -0.65
N ASN A 204 9.63 21.93 -0.56
CA ASN A 204 9.16 21.12 -1.70
C ASN A 204 7.74 21.51 -2.10
N THR A 205 7.57 21.92 -3.36
CA THR A 205 6.40 22.65 -3.87
C THR A 205 5.21 21.78 -4.32
N SER A 206 5.24 20.46 -4.16
CA SER A 206 4.14 19.59 -4.58
C SER A 206 3.29 19.18 -3.39
N GLU A 207 2.12 19.79 -3.25
CA GLU A 207 1.06 19.28 -2.37
C GLU A 207 0.72 17.84 -2.78
N SER A 208 0.77 16.90 -1.83
CA SER A 208 0.43 15.50 -2.10
C SER A 208 -0.94 15.19 -1.50
N GLN A 209 -1.90 14.88 -2.38
CA GLN A 209 -3.24 14.49 -1.96
C GLN A 209 -3.35 12.97 -1.95
N TYR A 210 -3.80 12.43 -0.82
CA TYR A 210 -4.06 11.00 -0.67
C TYR A 210 -5.56 10.74 -0.54
N LEU A 211 -6.04 9.73 -1.26
CA LEU A 211 -7.43 9.31 -1.30
C LEU A 211 -7.58 8.01 -0.50
N ASN A 212 -8.58 7.97 0.37
CA ASN A 212 -9.00 6.76 1.08
C ASN A 212 -10.19 6.15 0.35
N ILE A 213 -9.95 5.05 -0.36
CA ILE A 213 -10.95 4.30 -1.11
C ILE A 213 -11.33 3.07 -0.30
N GLU A 214 -12.59 2.97 0.10
CA GLU A 214 -13.13 1.76 0.70
C GLU A 214 -13.52 0.77 -0.39
N VAL A 215 -12.97 -0.43 -0.32
CA VAL A 215 -13.33 -1.55 -1.19
C VAL A 215 -14.18 -2.52 -0.39
N LYS A 216 -15.46 -2.65 -0.76
CA LYS A 216 -16.37 -3.63 -0.18
C LYS A 216 -16.63 -4.75 -1.18
N SER A 217 -16.90 -5.94 -0.68
CA SER A 217 -17.47 -7.01 -1.49
C SER A 217 -18.97 -7.10 -1.25
N ASN A 218 -19.73 -7.46 -2.29
CA ASN A 218 -21.14 -7.83 -2.14
C ASN A 218 -21.33 -9.16 -1.38
N ARG A 219 -20.28 -9.99 -1.25
CA ARG A 219 -20.34 -11.23 -0.47
C ARG A 219 -20.26 -10.95 1.03
N GLN A 220 -21.21 -11.46 1.79
CA GLN A 220 -21.33 -11.27 3.25
C GLN A 220 -20.19 -11.89 4.10
N ARG A 221 -19.23 -12.58 3.49
CA ARG A 221 -18.11 -13.25 4.19
C ARG A 221 -16.78 -12.50 4.09
N VAL A 222 -16.72 -11.43 3.29
CA VAL A 222 -15.47 -10.70 3.01
C VAL A 222 -15.50 -9.35 3.70
N ASP A 223 -14.52 -9.12 4.57
CA ASP A 223 -14.39 -7.88 5.32
C ASP A 223 -13.94 -6.74 4.39
N PRO A 224 -14.57 -5.56 4.48
CA PRO A 224 -14.15 -4.42 3.66
C PRO A 224 -12.78 -3.90 4.12
N PHE A 225 -12.01 -3.36 3.19
CA PHE A 225 -10.73 -2.75 3.50
C PHE A 225 -10.55 -1.41 2.80
N ILE A 226 -9.77 -0.53 3.43
CA ILE A 226 -9.45 0.79 2.89
C ILE A 226 -8.10 0.72 2.18
N ILE A 227 -8.08 1.19 0.94
CA ILE A 227 -6.88 1.46 0.16
C ILE A 227 -6.59 2.96 0.26
N ARG A 228 -5.35 3.32 0.53
CA ARG A 228 -4.88 4.70 0.41
C ARG A 228 -4.04 4.82 -0.86
N ILE A 229 -4.32 5.78 -1.72
CA ILE A 229 -3.53 6.03 -2.95
C ILE A 229 -3.23 7.52 -3.08
N ASN A 230 -2.20 7.86 -3.87
CA ASN A 230 -1.99 9.23 -4.29
C ASN A 230 -3.07 9.63 -5.33
N ALA A 231 -3.47 10.89 -5.34
CA ALA A 231 -4.37 11.44 -6.34
C ALA A 231 -3.80 11.34 -7.77
N THR A 232 -2.47 11.37 -7.94
CA THR A 232 -1.81 11.15 -9.24
C THR A 232 -2.11 9.77 -9.80
N ASP A 233 -2.08 8.75 -8.95
CA ASP A 233 -2.21 7.34 -9.35
C ASP A 233 -3.68 6.91 -9.41
N PHE A 234 -4.61 7.80 -9.04
CA PHE A 234 -6.04 7.52 -9.06
C PHE A 234 -6.56 7.33 -10.48
N LYS A 235 -6.04 8.09 -11.45
CA LYS A 235 -6.45 7.94 -12.86
C LYS A 235 -6.07 6.56 -13.38
N ASP A 236 -4.84 6.14 -13.16
CA ASP A 236 -4.36 4.82 -13.57
C ASP A 236 -5.18 3.71 -12.92
N LEU A 237 -5.51 3.84 -11.64
CA LEU A 237 -6.38 2.89 -10.94
C LEU A 237 -7.80 2.86 -11.51
N LYS A 238 -8.39 4.04 -11.79
CA LYS A 238 -9.73 4.18 -12.36
C LYS A 238 -9.79 3.56 -13.75
N ASP A 239 -8.78 3.80 -14.59
CA ASP A 239 -8.71 3.29 -15.96
C ASP A 239 -8.56 1.76 -15.98
N ARG A 240 -8.00 1.17 -14.92
CA ARG A 240 -7.82 -0.29 -14.80
C ARG A 240 -9.02 -1.02 -14.21
N ILE A 241 -9.73 -0.42 -13.27
CA ILE A 241 -10.84 -1.08 -12.59
C ILE A 241 -12.07 -1.02 -13.49
N SER A 242 -12.64 -2.19 -13.82
CA SER A 242 -13.84 -2.26 -14.68
C SER A 242 -15.10 -1.71 -14.00
N ARG A 243 -15.10 -1.60 -12.67
CA ARG A 243 -16.21 -1.08 -11.85
C ARG A 243 -16.09 0.43 -11.65
N SER A 244 -17.23 1.12 -11.71
CA SER A 244 -17.30 2.53 -11.35
C SER A 244 -16.92 2.74 -9.88
N ILE A 245 -16.05 3.71 -9.64
CA ILE A 245 -15.69 4.17 -8.30
C ILE A 245 -16.67 5.29 -7.92
N GLU A 246 -17.48 5.07 -6.88
CA GLU A 246 -18.40 6.06 -6.37
C GLU A 246 -17.64 7.08 -5.51
N ILE A 247 -17.75 8.37 -5.86
CA ILE A 247 -17.13 9.45 -5.10
C ILE A 247 -18.18 10.02 -4.16
N LEU A 248 -17.93 9.99 -2.84
CA LEU A 248 -18.84 10.64 -1.90
C LEU A 248 -18.85 12.16 -2.13
N PRO A 249 -20.01 12.83 -2.03
CA PRO A 249 -20.14 14.26 -2.35
C PRO A 249 -19.26 15.18 -1.48
N ASN A 250 -18.81 14.68 -0.33
CA ASN A 250 -17.93 15.42 0.57
C ASN A 250 -16.44 15.36 0.16
N VAL A 251 -16.09 14.60 -0.89
CA VAL A 251 -14.71 14.44 -1.35
C VAL A 251 -14.44 15.42 -2.49
N LYS A 252 -13.58 16.42 -2.22
CA LYS A 252 -13.09 17.35 -3.24
C LYS A 252 -11.69 16.95 -3.68
N PHE A 253 -11.54 16.63 -4.95
CA PHE A 253 -10.24 16.48 -5.58
C PHE A 253 -9.58 17.86 -5.68
N HIS A 254 -8.31 17.96 -5.30
CA HIS A 254 -7.56 19.16 -5.58
C HIS A 254 -7.16 19.12 -7.05
N LYS A 255 -7.69 20.04 -7.84
CA LYS A 255 -7.30 20.21 -9.23
C LYS A 255 -5.82 20.60 -9.29
N SER A 256 -5.10 20.12 -10.30
CA SER A 256 -3.73 20.56 -10.51
C SER A 256 -3.67 22.08 -10.73
N VAL A 257 -2.52 22.73 -10.47
CA VAL A 257 -2.36 24.18 -10.70
C VAL A 257 -2.71 24.56 -12.14
N LEU A 258 -2.44 23.67 -13.11
CA LEU A 258 -2.79 23.87 -14.50
C LEU A 258 -4.30 23.82 -14.72
N GLU A 259 -5.01 22.88 -14.12
CA GLU A 259 -6.47 22.81 -14.19
C GLU A 259 -7.12 24.01 -13.52
N GLN A 260 -6.61 24.45 -12.36
CA GLN A 260 -7.05 25.68 -11.72
C GLN A 260 -6.79 26.90 -12.61
N PHE A 261 -5.63 26.96 -13.25
CA PHE A 261 -5.33 28.02 -14.23
C PHE A 261 -6.29 27.97 -15.41
N VAL A 262 -6.61 26.80 -15.95
CA VAL A 262 -7.57 26.67 -17.06
C VAL A 262 -8.96 27.12 -16.63
N ASP A 263 -9.41 26.79 -15.42
CA ASP A 263 -10.68 27.25 -14.88
C ASP A 263 -10.69 28.77 -14.74
N VAL A 264 -9.67 29.35 -14.09
CA VAL A 264 -9.53 30.79 -13.93
C VAL A 264 -9.40 31.49 -15.29
N PHE A 265 -8.68 30.90 -16.24
CA PHE A 265 -8.50 31.44 -17.58
C PHE A 265 -9.82 31.44 -18.36
N LYS A 266 -10.61 30.37 -18.28
CA LYS A 266 -11.95 30.30 -18.86
C LYS A 266 -12.87 31.36 -18.24
N GLU A 267 -12.88 31.49 -16.91
CA GLU A 267 -13.63 32.55 -16.23
C GLU A 267 -13.17 33.95 -16.66
N THR A 268 -11.87 34.15 -16.84
CA THR A 268 -11.30 35.43 -17.28
C THR A 268 -11.68 35.75 -18.73
N ILE A 269 -11.71 34.75 -19.62
CA ILE A 269 -12.19 34.92 -21.00
C ILE A 269 -13.68 35.25 -21.03
N LEU A 270 -14.50 34.58 -20.23
CA LEU A 270 -15.95 34.84 -20.17
C LEU A 270 -16.24 36.26 -19.69
N ASN A 271 -15.40 36.81 -18.82
CA ASN A 271 -15.51 38.17 -18.32
C ASN A 271 -14.91 39.22 -19.26
N ASN A 272 -14.20 38.82 -20.32
CA ASN A 272 -13.68 39.77 -21.30
C ASN A 272 -14.81 40.25 -22.22
N PRO A 273 -15.04 41.57 -22.34
CA PRO A 273 -15.99 42.10 -23.30
C PRO A 273 -15.54 41.77 -24.72
N PRO A 274 -16.47 41.47 -25.65
CA PRO A 274 -16.12 41.27 -27.06
C PRO A 274 -15.49 42.55 -27.61
N TYR A 275 -14.33 42.41 -28.26
CA TYR A 275 -13.66 43.52 -28.94
C TYR A 275 -14.28 43.71 -30.33
N ASP A 276 -14.99 44.82 -30.53
CA ASP A 276 -15.32 45.29 -31.87
C ASP A 276 -14.05 45.88 -32.51
N THR A 277 -13.50 45.15 -33.48
CA THR A 277 -12.38 45.63 -34.29
C THR A 277 -12.92 46.43 -35.46
N ASN A 278 -12.60 47.73 -35.49
CA ASN A 278 -12.89 48.62 -36.63
C ASN A 278 -11.85 48.51 -37.75
N GLU A 279 -10.91 47.57 -37.67
CA GLU A 279 -10.01 47.28 -38.77
C GLU A 279 -10.72 46.37 -39.77
N SER A 280 -10.94 46.91 -40.96
CA SER A 280 -11.33 46.15 -42.14
C SER A 280 -10.44 44.91 -42.25
N ILE A 281 -11.05 43.72 -42.17
CA ILE A 281 -10.40 42.45 -42.45
C ILE A 281 -9.64 42.60 -43.77
N ILE A 282 -8.31 42.75 -43.71
CA ILE A 282 -7.48 42.66 -44.90
C ILE A 282 -7.61 41.20 -45.32
N ALA A 283 -8.35 41.00 -46.40
CA ALA A 283 -8.48 39.73 -47.08
C ALA A 283 -7.11 39.27 -47.58
N CYS A 284 -6.34 38.61 -46.72
CA CYS A 284 -5.35 37.65 -47.20
C CYS A 284 -6.14 36.45 -47.71
N GLY A 285 -6.31 36.42 -49.03
CA GLY A 285 -7.23 35.52 -49.72
C GLY A 285 -6.98 34.05 -49.43
N LEU A 286 -7.80 33.48 -48.55
CA LEU A 286 -8.18 32.08 -48.50
C LEU A 286 -9.67 32.02 -48.09
N SER A 287 -10.38 31.07 -48.69
CA SER A 287 -11.83 31.00 -48.92
C SER A 287 -12.76 31.12 -47.69
N PRO A 288 -14.06 31.45 -47.89
CA PRO A 288 -14.99 31.74 -46.81
C PRO A 288 -15.64 30.44 -46.31
N HIS A 289 -15.03 29.78 -45.33
CA HIS A 289 -15.68 28.77 -44.49
C HIS A 289 -14.92 28.61 -43.17
N PHE A 290 -14.89 29.63 -42.32
CA PHE A 290 -14.50 29.46 -40.92
C PHE A 290 -15.37 30.32 -40.01
N SER A 291 -16.56 29.78 -39.72
CA SER A 291 -17.34 30.13 -38.54
C SER A 291 -16.59 29.58 -37.33
N TRP A 292 -16.05 30.45 -36.47
CA TRP A 292 -15.56 30.05 -35.14
C TRP A 292 -16.73 29.82 -34.19
N SER A 293 -17.60 28.88 -34.55
CA SER A 293 -18.41 28.14 -33.59
C SER A 293 -17.49 27.10 -32.97
N VAL A 294 -16.76 27.50 -31.92
CA VAL A 294 -16.06 26.55 -31.05
C VAL A 294 -17.14 25.76 -30.32
N TYR A 295 -17.50 24.63 -30.92
CA TYR A 295 -18.21 23.55 -30.25
C TYR A 295 -17.35 23.11 -29.06
N LEU A 296 -17.74 23.55 -27.86
CA LEU A 296 -17.34 22.91 -26.62
C LEU A 296 -18.06 21.56 -26.57
N GLU A 297 -17.42 20.52 -27.12
CA GLU A 297 -17.80 19.15 -26.81
C GLU A 297 -17.66 18.94 -25.29
N GLU A 298 -18.79 18.62 -24.65
CA GLU A 298 -18.86 18.12 -23.29
C GLU A 298 -18.06 16.81 -23.19
N THR A 299 -16.78 16.90 -22.85
CA THR A 299 -16.12 15.80 -22.17
C THR A 299 -16.51 15.87 -20.70
N GLN A 300 -17.63 15.20 -20.38
CA GLN A 300 -17.98 14.78 -19.04
C GLN A 300 -16.79 14.03 -18.42
N LEU A 301 -16.35 14.49 -17.26
CA LEU A 301 -15.38 13.84 -16.37
C LEU A 301 -15.95 13.76 -14.97
#